data_AF-A0A3N4ISK2-F1
#
_entry.id   AF-A0A3N4ISK2-F1
#
_cell.length_a   1.000
_cell.length_b   1.000
_cell.length_c   1.000
_cell.angle_alpha   90.00
_cell.angle_beta   90.00
_cell.angle_gamma   90.00
#
_symmetry.space_group_name_H-M   'P 1'
#
loop_
_entity.id
_entity.type
_entity.pdbx_description
1 polymer ?
#
loop_
_entity_poly.entity_id
_entity_poly.type
_entity_poly.pdbx_seq_one_letter_code
_entity_poly.pdbx_strand_id
1 'polypeptide(L)'
;MDEMGLGPNGGLMACFDFLLENLDWLDSRLDPTGDEPDVDLGPVGEESLVIFDCPGQIELYTHAPVLPNLIAHLRRHQGFQLCAAYLLESTFVVDRAKYFAGTLSAMSAMLMLEVPHLNILSKMDLVRKQVSRRELKRFMDPDPTIMAEEATAATNPRWHDLNMAVVGLIESFAMVQFLPLESQEEDSVRTVLSYIDDMIGWSEVQEPKMPEQEEVEPEEV
;
A
#
# COMPACT_ATOMS: atom_id res chain seq x y z
N MET A 1 -8.74 11.98 -23.73
CA MET A 1 -10.05 11.55 -23.19
C MET A 1 -11.13 11.61 -24.28
N ASP A 2 -11.30 12.75 -24.96
CA ASP A 2 -12.27 12.88 -26.07
C ASP A 2 -11.89 12.08 -27.33
N GLU A 3 -10.59 11.87 -27.61
CA GLU A 3 -10.14 11.17 -28.82
C GLU A 3 -10.38 9.65 -28.82
N MET A 4 -10.47 9.02 -27.63
CA MET A 4 -10.73 7.58 -27.48
C MET A 4 -12.15 7.26 -26.98
N GLY A 5 -12.97 8.27 -26.68
CA GLY A 5 -14.34 8.08 -26.20
C GLY A 5 -14.46 7.35 -24.86
N LEU A 6 -13.39 7.32 -24.06
CA LEU A 6 -13.35 6.62 -22.77
C LEU A 6 -13.83 7.53 -21.64
N GLY A 7 -14.64 6.99 -20.74
CA GLY A 7 -14.97 7.64 -19.47
C GLY A 7 -13.77 7.70 -18.51
N PRO A 8 -13.88 8.40 -17.36
CA PRO A 8 -12.74 8.63 -16.46
C PRO A 8 -12.01 7.36 -16.01
N ASN A 9 -12.74 6.32 -15.59
CA ASN A 9 -12.14 5.05 -15.17
C ASN A 9 -11.57 4.27 -16.36
N GLY A 10 -12.21 4.32 -17.53
CA GLY A 10 -11.71 3.68 -18.74
C GLY A 10 -10.44 4.33 -19.28
N GLY A 11 -10.34 5.66 -19.17
CA GLY A 11 -9.13 6.41 -19.49
C GLY A 11 -7.97 6.04 -18.55
N LEU A 12 -8.24 5.88 -17.26
CA LEU A 12 -7.24 5.47 -16.29
C LEU A 12 -6.69 4.06 -16.60
N MET A 13 -7.56 3.10 -16.88
CA MET A 13 -7.16 1.76 -17.32
C MET A 13 -6.26 1.81 -18.55
N ALA A 14 -6.66 2.57 -19.57
CA ALA A 14 -5.87 2.75 -20.78
C ALA A 14 -4.50 3.39 -20.52
N CYS A 15 -4.41 4.35 -19.60
CA CYS A 15 -3.12 4.94 -19.20
C CYS A 15 -2.19 3.91 -18.56
N PHE A 16 -2.73 3.00 -17.74
CA PHE A 16 -1.94 1.95 -17.13
C PHE A 16 -1.52 0.86 -18.12
N ASP A 17 -2.41 0.46 -19.02
CA ASP A 17 -2.06 -0.46 -20.10
C ASP A 17 -0.92 0.13 -20.96
N PHE A 18 -1.03 1.41 -21.30
CA PHE A 18 0.02 2.12 -22.02
C PHE A 18 1.33 2.21 -21.20
N LEU A 19 1.26 2.46 -19.90
CA LEU A 19 2.45 2.47 -19.04
C LEU A 19 3.13 1.09 -19.00
N LEU A 20 2.35 0.01 -18.87
CA LEU A 20 2.87 -1.36 -18.84
C LEU A 20 3.51 -1.78 -20.17
N GLU A 21 3.04 -1.24 -21.29
CA GLU A 21 3.67 -1.45 -22.60
C GLU A 21 4.97 -0.65 -22.77
N ASN A 22 5.24 0.35 -21.92
CA ASN A 22 6.35 1.28 -22.06
C ASN A 22 7.15 1.42 -20.74
N LEU A 23 7.38 0.32 -20.02
CA LEU A 23 8.10 0.34 -18.73
C LEU A 23 9.56 0.76 -18.86
N ASP A 24 10.19 0.61 -20.03
CA ASP A 24 11.54 1.10 -20.30
C ASP A 24 11.67 2.62 -20.04
N TRP A 25 10.60 3.38 -20.28
CA TRP A 25 10.57 4.81 -19.97
C TRP A 25 10.65 5.03 -18.45
N LEU A 26 9.93 4.25 -17.66
CA LEU A 26 9.97 4.34 -16.20
C LEU A 26 11.34 3.93 -15.66
N ASP A 27 11.92 2.88 -16.22
CA ASP A 27 13.25 2.41 -15.88
C ASP A 27 14.32 3.49 -16.11
N SER A 28 14.30 4.15 -17.27
CA SER A 28 15.23 5.25 -17.56
C SER A 28 15.08 6.46 -16.62
N ARG A 29 13.88 6.65 -16.04
CA ARG A 29 13.59 7.75 -15.11
C ARG A 29 14.01 7.43 -13.68
N LEU A 30 14.11 6.14 -13.34
CA LEU A 30 14.53 5.67 -12.02
C LEU A 30 16.04 5.37 -11.97
N ASP A 31 16.72 5.36 -13.12
CA ASP A 31 18.16 5.14 -13.21
C ASP A 31 18.94 6.27 -12.50
N PRO A 32 19.69 5.96 -11.41
CA PRO A 32 20.48 6.94 -10.68
C PRO A 32 21.64 7.55 -11.49
N THR A 33 21.99 6.95 -12.63
CA THR A 33 23.08 7.39 -13.51
C THR A 33 22.61 8.27 -14.67
N GLY A 34 21.30 8.48 -14.82
CA GLY A 34 20.72 9.20 -15.95
C GLY A 34 21.04 10.69 -15.96
N ASP A 35 21.73 11.15 -17.02
CA ASP A 35 22.01 12.57 -17.32
C ASP A 35 20.77 13.36 -17.82
N GLU A 36 19.54 12.84 -17.68
CA GLU A 36 18.35 13.49 -18.26
C GLU A 36 17.88 14.73 -17.45
N PRO A 37 17.82 15.92 -18.07
CA PRO A 37 17.63 17.20 -17.39
C PRO A 37 16.18 17.54 -17.00
N ASP A 38 15.19 16.72 -17.38
CA ASP A 38 13.77 17.12 -17.35
C ASP A 38 12.96 16.54 -16.18
N VAL A 39 13.55 15.70 -15.32
CA VAL A 39 12.89 15.19 -14.11
C VAL A 39 13.83 15.33 -12.91
N ASP A 40 13.58 16.35 -12.09
CA ASP A 40 14.32 16.71 -10.87
C ASP A 40 14.05 15.71 -9.73
N LEU A 41 14.28 14.42 -9.96
CA LEU A 41 14.19 13.37 -8.91
C LEU A 41 15.47 13.30 -8.07
N GLY A 42 16.54 13.99 -8.47
CA GLY A 42 17.88 13.79 -7.93
C GLY A 42 18.41 12.38 -8.24
N PRO A 43 19.65 12.05 -7.86
CA PRO A 43 20.11 10.67 -7.93
C PRO A 43 19.25 9.84 -6.96
N VAL A 44 18.39 8.96 -7.50
CA VAL A 44 17.68 7.93 -6.73
C VAL A 44 18.70 6.89 -6.30
N GLY A 45 19.55 7.27 -5.34
CA GLY A 45 20.64 6.45 -4.83
C GLY A 45 20.14 5.41 -3.84
N GLU A 46 21.05 4.53 -3.40
CA GLU A 46 20.71 3.46 -2.46
C GLU A 46 20.03 4.00 -1.19
N GLU A 47 20.35 5.21 -0.70
CA GLU A 47 19.75 5.82 0.50
C GLU A 47 18.44 6.60 0.26
N SER A 48 17.73 6.35 -0.84
CA SER A 48 16.52 7.11 -1.21
C SER A 48 15.23 6.31 -0.98
N LEU A 49 14.26 6.94 -0.32
CA LEU A 49 12.89 6.42 -0.24
C LEU A 49 12.06 6.97 -1.40
N VAL A 50 11.65 6.10 -2.33
CA VAL A 50 10.80 6.46 -3.47
C VAL A 50 9.32 6.23 -3.12
N ILE A 51 8.51 7.27 -3.27
CA ILE A 51 7.06 7.21 -3.04
C ILE A 51 6.33 7.20 -4.37
N PHE A 52 5.63 6.11 -4.66
CA PHE A 52 4.73 6.00 -5.82
C PHE A 52 3.31 6.39 -5.42
N ASP A 53 2.87 7.57 -5.83
CA ASP A 53 1.48 7.99 -5.63
C ASP A 53 0.58 7.26 -6.64
N CYS A 54 -0.22 6.34 -6.14
CA CYS A 54 -1.09 5.51 -6.95
C CYS A 54 -2.50 6.11 -7.00
N PRO A 55 -3.22 6.00 -8.14
CA PRO A 55 -4.58 6.49 -8.24
C PRO A 55 -5.52 5.84 -7.22
N GLY A 56 -6.50 6.62 -6.74
CA GLY A 56 -7.43 6.21 -5.69
C GLY A 56 -8.58 5.29 -6.13
N GLN A 57 -8.64 4.89 -7.40
CA GLN A 57 -9.70 4.03 -7.94
C GLN A 57 -9.46 2.57 -7.54
N ILE A 58 -10.37 2.00 -6.75
CA ILE A 58 -10.26 0.64 -6.20
C ILE A 58 -10.24 -0.46 -7.28
N GLU A 59 -10.76 -0.17 -8.47
CA GLU A 59 -10.83 -1.11 -9.59
C GLU A 59 -9.44 -1.55 -10.07
N LEU A 60 -8.43 -0.68 -9.92
CA LEU A 60 -7.02 -0.98 -10.23
C LEU A 60 -6.40 -2.04 -9.31
N TYR A 61 -6.97 -2.20 -8.11
CA TYR A 61 -6.45 -3.09 -7.07
C TYR A 61 -7.27 -4.38 -6.94
N THR A 62 -8.37 -4.51 -7.70
CA THR A 62 -9.36 -5.60 -7.50
C THR A 62 -9.65 -6.41 -8.75
N HIS A 63 -9.55 -5.84 -9.97
CA HIS A 63 -10.04 -6.50 -11.19
C HIS A 63 -9.01 -6.69 -12.31
N ALA A 64 -7.94 -5.88 -12.35
CA ALA A 64 -6.91 -5.99 -13.38
C ALA A 64 -5.53 -6.13 -12.72
N PRO A 65 -4.65 -7.04 -13.20
CA PRO A 65 -3.33 -7.27 -12.63
C PRO A 65 -2.33 -6.18 -13.05
N VAL A 66 -2.78 -4.94 -13.15
CA VAL A 66 -1.96 -3.81 -13.59
C VAL A 66 -0.87 -3.50 -12.57
N LEU A 67 -1.26 -3.25 -11.32
CA LEU A 67 -0.33 -2.94 -10.24
C LEU A 67 0.56 -4.13 -9.87
N PRO A 68 0.07 -5.37 -9.79
CA PRO A 68 0.92 -6.54 -9.58
C PRO A 68 2.03 -6.68 -10.65
N ASN A 69 1.71 -6.40 -11.92
CA ASN A 69 2.71 -6.43 -12.99
C ASN A 69 3.75 -5.32 -12.81
N LEU A 70 3.33 -4.11 -12.47
CA LEU A 70 4.23 -2.98 -12.19
C LEU A 70 5.15 -3.27 -11.00
N ILE A 71 4.60 -3.79 -9.89
CA ILE A 71 5.37 -4.19 -8.71
C ILE A 71 6.38 -5.28 -9.07
N ALA A 72 5.96 -6.29 -9.84
CA ALA A 72 6.84 -7.36 -10.27
C ALA A 72 7.98 -6.84 -11.15
N HIS A 73 7.71 -5.85 -12.01
CA HIS A 73 8.72 -5.18 -12.83
C HIS A 73 9.72 -4.42 -11.97
N LEU A 74 9.24 -3.51 -11.11
CA LEU A 74 10.07 -2.72 -10.19
C LEU A 74 10.95 -3.59 -9.29
N ARG A 75 10.42 -4.73 -8.80
CA ARG A 75 11.20 -5.66 -7.98
C ARG A 75 12.26 -6.41 -8.77
N ARG A 76 11.96 -6.84 -10.00
CA ARG A 76 12.86 -7.70 -10.80
C ARG A 76 13.92 -6.93 -11.58
N HIS A 77 13.54 -5.79 -12.15
CA HIS A 77 14.39 -5.02 -13.06
C HIS A 77 15.13 -3.90 -12.35
N GLN A 78 14.50 -3.29 -11.36
CA GLN A 78 15.07 -2.16 -10.62
C GLN A 78 15.53 -2.54 -9.19
N GLY A 79 15.23 -3.77 -8.74
CA GLY A 79 15.67 -4.26 -7.43
C GLY A 79 14.99 -3.62 -6.22
N PHE A 80 13.88 -2.91 -6.40
CA PHE A 80 13.18 -2.25 -5.28
C PHE A 80 12.64 -3.26 -4.26
N GLN A 81 12.85 -2.96 -2.98
CA GLN A 81 12.06 -3.51 -1.87
C GLN A 81 10.81 -2.64 -1.72
N LEU A 82 9.64 -3.20 -1.97
CA LEU A 82 8.37 -2.44 -2.01
C LEU A 82 7.48 -2.78 -0.83
N CYS A 83 6.80 -1.77 -0.31
CA CYS A 83 5.74 -1.85 0.69
C CYS A 83 4.54 -1.05 0.19
N ALA A 84 3.32 -1.56 0.39
CA ALA A 84 2.08 -0.85 0.09
C ALA A 84 1.56 -0.13 1.34
N ALA A 85 1.51 1.20 1.31
CA ALA A 85 0.83 2.00 2.33
C ALA A 85 -0.63 2.22 1.92
N TYR A 86 -1.58 1.59 2.61
CA TYR A 86 -3.01 1.67 2.32
C TYR A 86 -3.71 2.65 3.25
N LEU A 87 -4.15 3.77 2.69
CA LEU A 87 -4.82 4.82 3.44
C LEU A 87 -6.34 4.61 3.44
N LEU A 88 -6.88 4.32 4.61
CA LEU A 88 -8.30 4.38 4.89
C LEU A 88 -8.64 5.69 5.59
N GLU A 89 -9.77 6.32 5.28
CA GLU A 89 -10.19 7.53 5.98
C GLU A 89 -10.71 7.19 7.39
N SER A 90 -10.30 7.97 8.40
CA SER A 90 -10.69 7.77 9.80
C SER A 90 -12.21 7.70 10.03
N THR A 91 -13.01 8.36 9.18
CA THR A 91 -14.47 8.35 9.26
C THR A 91 -15.09 6.96 9.05
N PHE A 92 -14.34 6.02 8.45
CA PHE A 92 -14.76 4.61 8.33
C PHE A 92 -14.84 3.92 9.69
N VAL A 93 -14.09 4.41 10.68
CA VAL A 93 -14.09 3.89 12.05
C VAL A 93 -15.36 4.29 12.83
N VAL A 94 -16.07 5.33 12.36
CA VAL A 94 -17.32 5.81 13.00
C VAL A 94 -18.47 4.85 12.76
N ASP A 95 -18.49 4.18 11.60
CA ASP A 95 -19.56 3.26 11.19
C ASP A 95 -18.99 1.86 11.05
N ARG A 96 -19.51 0.92 11.84
CA ARG A 96 -19.03 -0.47 11.86
C ARG A 96 -19.13 -1.14 10.48
N ALA A 97 -20.22 -0.91 9.75
CA ALA A 97 -20.39 -1.52 8.43
C ALA A 97 -19.35 -0.97 7.44
N LYS A 98 -19.05 0.34 7.53
CA LYS A 98 -17.96 0.94 6.74
C LYS A 98 -16.60 0.39 7.14
N TYR A 99 -16.34 0.23 8.44
CA TYR A 99 -15.10 -0.38 8.93
C TYR A 99 -14.89 -1.79 8.38
N PHE A 100 -15.92 -2.65 8.44
CA PHE A 100 -15.86 -4.00 7.86
C PHE A 100 -15.61 -3.97 6.35
N ALA A 101 -16.31 -3.10 5.62
CA ALA A 101 -16.11 -2.93 4.18
C ALA A 101 -14.70 -2.45 3.83
N GLY A 102 -14.17 -1.47 4.58
CA GLY A 102 -12.81 -0.95 4.41
C GLY A 102 -11.75 -2.01 4.72
N THR A 103 -11.95 -2.80 5.78
CA THR A 103 -11.04 -3.89 6.14
C THR A 103 -11.02 -4.98 5.06
N LEU A 104 -12.18 -5.40 4.56
CA LEU A 104 -12.26 -6.37 3.46
C LEU A 104 -11.63 -5.82 2.17
N SER A 105 -11.78 -4.52 1.89
CA SER A 105 -11.13 -3.88 0.75
C SER A 105 -9.61 -3.86 0.89
N ALA A 106 -9.09 -3.54 2.08
CA ALA A 106 -7.66 -3.58 2.36
C ALA A 106 -7.10 -5.01 2.22
N MET A 107 -7.82 -6.02 2.70
CA MET A 107 -7.44 -7.42 2.53
C MET A 107 -7.43 -7.84 1.06
N SER A 108 -8.41 -7.40 0.27
CA SER A 108 -8.43 -7.68 -1.17
C SER A 108 -7.22 -7.06 -1.87
N ALA A 109 -6.84 -5.83 -1.50
CA ALA A 109 -5.66 -5.17 -2.06
C ALA A 109 -4.37 -5.90 -1.63
N MET A 110 -4.25 -6.30 -0.37
CA MET A 110 -3.11 -7.08 0.14
C MET A 110 -2.91 -8.39 -0.63
N LEU A 111 -3.99 -9.14 -0.87
CA LEU A 111 -3.94 -10.39 -1.65
C LEU A 111 -3.56 -10.15 -3.11
N MET A 112 -3.99 -9.04 -3.70
CA MET A 112 -3.71 -8.72 -5.10
C MET A 112 -2.27 -8.21 -5.30
N LEU A 113 -1.78 -7.34 -4.42
CA LEU A 113 -0.47 -6.69 -4.58
C LEU A 113 0.71 -7.59 -4.20
N GLU A 114 0.51 -8.60 -3.34
CA GLU A 114 1.54 -9.56 -2.92
C GLU A 114 2.83 -8.92 -2.38
N VAL A 115 2.70 -7.80 -1.67
CA VAL A 115 3.79 -7.08 -0.98
C VAL A 115 3.42 -6.83 0.49
N PRO A 116 4.40 -6.58 1.38
CA PRO A 116 4.13 -6.07 2.72
C PRO A 116 3.18 -4.88 2.64
N HIS A 117 2.15 -4.87 3.50
CA HIS A 117 1.05 -3.93 3.40
C HIS A 117 0.79 -3.28 4.75
N LEU A 118 1.01 -1.97 4.81
CA LEU A 118 0.79 -1.14 5.98
C LEU A 118 -0.57 -0.47 5.90
N ASN A 119 -1.45 -0.73 6.85
CA ASN A 119 -2.77 -0.12 6.89
C ASN A 119 -2.73 1.15 7.74
N ILE A 120 -3.23 2.26 7.19
CA ILE A 120 -3.10 3.59 7.77
C ILE A 120 -4.48 4.25 7.84
N LEU A 121 -4.83 4.80 9.01
CA LEU A 121 -5.99 5.67 9.15
C LEU A 121 -5.57 7.12 8.96
N SER A 122 -6.01 7.70 7.85
CA SER A 122 -5.77 9.09 7.49
C SER A 122 -6.84 10.03 8.04
N LYS A 123 -6.56 11.34 8.04
CA LYS A 123 -7.50 12.41 8.44
C LYS A 123 -8.06 12.21 9.86
N MET A 124 -7.18 11.89 10.81
CA MET A 124 -7.57 11.61 12.21
C MET A 124 -8.24 12.81 12.90
N ASP A 125 -8.01 14.02 12.39
CA ASP A 125 -8.64 15.27 12.81
C ASP A 125 -10.18 15.24 12.72
N LEU A 126 -10.74 14.51 11.74
CA LEU A 126 -12.19 14.42 11.51
C LEU A 126 -12.92 13.65 12.62
N VAL A 127 -12.27 12.67 13.23
CA VAL A 127 -12.87 11.80 14.26
C VAL A 127 -12.54 12.20 15.69
N ARG A 128 -11.54 13.07 15.90
CA ARG A 128 -11.09 13.52 17.23
C ARG A 128 -12.20 14.07 18.13
N LYS A 129 -13.27 14.63 17.54
CA LYS A 129 -14.42 15.19 18.28
C LYS A 129 -15.63 14.26 18.33
N GLN A 130 -15.62 13.18 17.56
CA GLN A 130 -16.78 12.29 17.37
C GLN A 130 -16.62 10.99 18.15
N VAL A 131 -15.39 10.48 18.29
CA VAL A 131 -15.11 9.17 18.85
C VAL A 131 -14.12 9.30 20.01
N SER A 132 -14.37 8.61 21.11
CA SER A 132 -13.44 8.62 22.24
C SER A 132 -12.14 7.88 21.89
N ARG A 133 -11.01 8.27 22.49
CA ARG A 133 -9.73 7.54 22.32
C ARG A 133 -9.84 6.05 22.64
N ARG A 134 -10.74 5.68 23.56
CA ARG A 134 -10.99 4.28 23.93
C ARG A 134 -11.69 3.50 22.83
N GLU A 135 -12.67 4.11 22.17
CA GLU A 135 -13.36 3.51 21.03
C GLU A 135 -12.43 3.40 19.83
N LEU A 136 -11.65 4.44 19.53
CA LEU A 136 -10.65 4.39 18.47
C LEU A 136 -9.66 3.23 18.65
N LYS A 137 -9.16 3.02 19.88
CA LYS A 137 -8.27 1.90 20.17
C LYS A 137 -8.91 0.54 19.88
N ARG A 138 -10.22 0.39 20.09
CA ARG A 138 -10.95 -0.85 19.78
C ARG A 138 -11.05 -1.14 18.29
N PHE A 139 -10.97 -0.13 17.42
CA PHE A 139 -10.99 -0.34 15.97
C PHE A 139 -9.59 -0.45 15.37
N MET A 140 -8.60 0.11 16.03
CA MET A 140 -7.19 -0.06 15.66
C MET A 140 -6.67 -1.46 16.01
N ASP A 141 -7.19 -2.05 17.09
CA ASP A 141 -6.84 -3.37 17.60
C ASP A 141 -8.13 -4.10 18.02
N PRO A 142 -8.93 -4.57 17.05
CA PRO A 142 -10.23 -5.14 17.33
C PRO A 142 -10.15 -6.57 17.86
N ASP A 143 -10.83 -6.81 18.99
CA ASP A 143 -10.99 -8.15 19.53
C ASP A 143 -12.05 -8.93 18.72
N PRO A 144 -11.70 -10.10 18.12
CA PRO A 144 -12.62 -10.89 17.31
C PRO A 144 -13.93 -11.27 18.02
N THR A 145 -13.87 -11.49 19.34
CA THR A 145 -15.07 -11.86 20.12
C THR A 145 -16.04 -10.70 20.22
N ILE A 146 -15.52 -9.49 20.43
CA ILE A 146 -16.33 -8.27 20.45
C ILE A 146 -16.86 -7.96 19.05
N MET A 147 -16.06 -8.16 18.00
CA MET A 147 -16.51 -7.97 16.63
C MET A 147 -17.67 -8.89 16.24
N ALA A 148 -17.63 -10.15 16.65
CA ALA A 148 -18.69 -11.13 16.40
C ALA A 148 -20.03 -10.75 17.04
N GLU A 149 -19.99 -10.36 18.31
CA GLU A 149 -21.18 -9.89 19.04
C GLU A 149 -21.74 -8.61 18.42
N GLU A 150 -20.87 -7.65 18.07
CA GLU A 150 -21.30 -6.39 17.48
C GLU A 150 -21.85 -6.54 16.06
N ALA A 151 -21.25 -7.42 15.24
CA ALA A 151 -21.70 -7.68 13.88
C ALA A 151 -23.08 -8.34 13.84
N THR A 152 -23.38 -9.21 14.80
CA THR A 152 -24.66 -9.94 14.88
C THR A 152 -25.75 -9.16 15.62
N ALA A 153 -25.41 -8.27 16.55
CA ALA A 153 -26.37 -7.51 17.36
C ALA A 153 -27.30 -6.59 16.55
N ALA A 154 -26.81 -5.99 15.47
CA ALA A 154 -27.56 -5.03 14.65
C ALA A 154 -28.09 -5.62 13.33
N THR A 155 -27.82 -6.91 13.04
CA THR A 155 -28.14 -7.54 11.75
C THR A 155 -29.18 -8.64 11.88
N ASN A 156 -29.88 -8.91 10.78
CA ASN A 156 -30.90 -9.97 10.73
C ASN A 156 -30.22 -11.34 11.01
N PRO A 157 -30.85 -12.23 11.83
CA PRO A 157 -30.33 -13.57 12.12
C PRO A 157 -29.91 -14.39 10.90
N ARG A 158 -30.54 -14.17 9.74
CA ARG A 158 -30.16 -14.82 8.48
C ARG A 158 -28.72 -14.54 8.05
N TRP A 159 -28.14 -13.40 8.44
CA TRP A 159 -26.78 -12.99 8.07
C TRP A 159 -25.75 -13.30 9.15
N HIS A 160 -26.14 -13.90 10.28
CA HIS A 160 -25.23 -14.17 11.39
C HIS A 160 -24.10 -15.12 10.98
N ASP A 161 -24.41 -16.19 10.25
CA ASP A 161 -23.40 -17.13 9.76
C ASP A 161 -22.38 -16.44 8.82
N LEU A 162 -22.86 -15.53 7.97
CA LEU A 162 -21.99 -14.73 7.09
C LEU A 162 -21.08 -13.80 7.90
N ASN A 163 -21.65 -13.09 8.88
CA ASN A 163 -20.89 -12.18 9.72
C ASN A 163 -19.81 -12.92 10.52
N MET A 164 -20.12 -14.10 11.04
CA MET A 164 -19.14 -14.94 11.74
C MET A 164 -18.02 -15.39 10.80
N ALA A 165 -18.33 -15.75 9.55
CA ALA A 165 -17.33 -16.10 8.55
C ALA A 165 -16.43 -14.90 8.20
N VAL A 166 -16.99 -13.70 8.08
CA VAL A 166 -16.24 -12.45 7.84
C VAL A 166 -15.33 -12.12 9.03
N VAL A 167 -15.82 -12.25 10.26
CA VAL A 167 -15.01 -12.03 11.47
C VAL A 167 -13.87 -13.04 11.54
N GLY A 168 -14.14 -14.32 11.29
CA GLY A 168 -13.11 -15.36 11.25
C GLY A 168 -12.05 -15.12 10.16
N LEU A 169 -12.45 -14.56 9.02
CA LEU A 169 -11.51 -14.16 7.96
C LEU A 169 -10.60 -13.02 8.43
N ILE A 170 -11.14 -11.99 9.07
CA ILE A 170 -10.36 -10.86 9.60
C ILE A 170 -9.38 -11.33 10.68
N GLU A 171 -9.81 -12.25 11.54
CA GLU A 171 -8.95 -12.88 12.56
C GLU A 171 -7.81 -13.68 11.93
N SER A 172 -8.11 -14.49 10.90
CA SER A 172 -7.14 -15.39 10.27
C SER A 172 -5.98 -14.66 9.60
N PHE A 173 -6.20 -13.43 9.12
CA PHE A 173 -5.16 -12.59 8.54
C PHE A 173 -4.42 -11.73 9.58
N ALA A 174 -4.54 -12.08 10.87
CA ALA A 174 -3.81 -11.50 11.99
C ALA A 174 -3.85 -9.96 11.96
N MET A 175 -5.06 -9.40 12.15
CA MET A 175 -5.35 -7.97 12.28
C MET A 175 -4.61 -7.07 11.29
N VAL A 176 -5.41 -6.54 10.36
CA VAL A 176 -5.16 -5.26 9.68
C VAL A 176 -5.05 -4.18 10.77
N GLN A 177 -3.90 -4.11 11.44
CA GLN A 177 -3.62 -3.07 12.43
C GLN A 177 -3.50 -1.77 11.66
N PHE A 178 -4.34 -0.83 12.06
CA PHE A 178 -4.33 0.49 11.47
C PHE A 178 -3.45 1.41 12.30
N LEU A 179 -2.43 1.98 11.66
CA LEU A 179 -1.66 3.07 12.26
C LEU A 179 -2.38 4.41 12.05
N PRO A 180 -2.51 5.24 13.08
CA PRO A 180 -3.10 6.56 12.90
C PRO A 180 -2.06 7.49 12.29
N LEU A 181 -2.43 8.13 11.18
CA LEU A 181 -1.62 9.15 10.52
C LEU A 181 -2.27 10.52 10.69
N GLU A 182 -1.53 11.42 11.34
CA GLU A 182 -1.84 12.85 11.35
C GLU A 182 -0.74 13.60 10.61
N SER A 183 -1.04 14.04 9.39
CA SER A 183 -0.04 14.64 8.48
C SER A 183 0.54 15.97 8.98
N GLN A 184 -0.08 16.58 9.99
CA GLN A 184 0.39 17.82 10.62
C GLN A 184 1.30 17.54 11.84
N GLU A 185 1.40 16.28 12.28
CA GLU A 185 2.16 15.86 13.45
C GLU A 185 3.38 15.05 13.01
N GLU A 186 4.57 15.63 13.17
CA GLU A 186 5.85 15.04 12.73
C GLU A 186 6.11 13.67 13.38
N ASP A 187 5.78 13.52 14.67
CA ASP A 187 5.96 12.26 15.40
C ASP A 187 5.08 11.12 14.83
N SER A 188 3.87 11.45 14.35
CA SER A 188 2.96 10.48 13.71
C SER A 188 3.52 10.02 12.37
N VAL A 189 4.00 10.97 11.55
CA VAL A 189 4.65 10.67 10.27
C VAL A 189 5.91 9.82 10.48
N ARG A 190 6.75 10.19 11.46
CA ARG A 190 7.98 9.45 11.79
C ARG A 190 7.70 8.02 12.24
N THR A 191 6.62 7.82 13.00
CA THR A 191 6.18 6.47 13.39
C THR A 191 5.84 5.65 12.15
N VAL A 192 5.01 6.18 11.24
CA VAL A 192 4.64 5.49 10.00
C VAL A 192 5.88 5.16 9.14
N LEU A 193 6.82 6.10 9.01
CA LEU A 193 8.07 5.89 8.29
C LEU A 193 8.89 4.75 8.90
N SER A 194 9.03 4.70 10.23
CA SER A 194 9.73 3.59 10.90
C SER A 194 9.12 2.22 10.58
N TYR A 195 7.79 2.11 10.51
CA TYR A 195 7.14 0.87 10.11
C TYR A 195 7.37 0.53 8.63
N ILE A 196 7.42 1.54 7.76
CA ILE A 196 7.74 1.34 6.34
C ILE A 196 9.18 0.83 6.21
N ASP A 197 10.14 1.47 6.90
CA ASP A 197 11.56 1.06 6.90
C ASP A 197 11.72 -0.39 7.35
N ASP A 198 11.04 -0.79 8.44
CA ASP A 198 11.02 -2.16 8.92
C ASP A 198 10.44 -3.14 7.88
N MET A 199 9.36 -2.75 7.17
CA MET A 199 8.70 -3.60 6.16
C MET A 199 9.52 -3.78 4.88
N ILE A 200 10.24 -2.75 4.44
CA ILE A 200 11.14 -2.83 3.28
C ILE A 200 12.51 -3.42 3.64
N GLY A 201 12.76 -3.69 4.93
CA GLY A 201 14.04 -4.20 5.42
C GLY A 201 15.17 -3.17 5.32
N TRP A 202 14.83 -1.89 5.34
CA TRP A 202 15.81 -0.81 5.36
C TRP A 202 16.40 -0.71 6.76
N SER A 203 17.71 -0.94 6.87
CA SER A 203 18.46 -0.80 8.10
C SER A 203 19.71 0.02 7.78
N GLU A 204 20.06 0.97 8.63
CA GLU A 204 21.30 1.76 8.52
C GLU A 204 22.58 0.89 8.47
N VAL A 205 22.46 -0.42 8.72
CA VAL A 205 23.56 -1.40 8.68
C VAL A 205 23.36 -2.39 7.52
N GLN A 206 23.16 -1.90 6.29
CA GLN A 206 23.33 -2.78 5.12
C GLN A 206 24.82 -3.07 4.90
N GLU A 207 25.18 -4.35 4.77
CA GLU A 207 26.56 -4.72 4.43
C GLU A 207 26.90 -4.14 3.05
N PRO A 208 28.06 -3.47 2.89
CA PRO A 208 28.45 -2.92 1.59
C PRO A 208 28.51 -4.04 0.57
N LYS A 209 27.74 -3.92 -0.52
CA LYS A 209 27.83 -4.84 -1.65
C LYS A 209 29.27 -4.83 -2.13
N MET A 210 29.91 -6.02 -2.12
CA MET A 210 31.25 -6.14 -2.69
C MET A 210 31.14 -5.75 -4.18
N PRO A 211 31.99 -4.83 -4.67
CA PRO A 211 31.97 -4.48 -6.09
C PRO A 211 32.18 -5.75 -6.91
N GLU A 212 31.38 -5.93 -7.96
CA GLU A 212 31.54 -7.02 -8.91
C GLU A 212 32.99 -7.00 -9.40
N GLN A 213 33.74 -8.07 -9.10
CA GLN A 213 35.09 -8.21 -9.63
C GLN A 213 34.92 -8.35 -11.15
N GLU A 214 35.38 -7.35 -11.91
CA GLU A 214 35.57 -7.48 -13.35
C GLU A 214 36.36 -8.78 -13.57
N GLU A 215 35.72 -9.78 -14.18
CA GLU A 215 36.39 -10.98 -14.64
C GLU A 215 37.45 -10.54 -15.65
N VAL A 216 38.70 -10.43 -15.19
CA VAL A 216 39.84 -10.21 -16.06
C VAL A 216 39.96 -11.45 -16.93
N GLU A 217 39.45 -11.39 -18.16
CA GLU A 217 39.68 -12.42 -19.16
C GLU A 217 41.19 -12.67 -19.27
N PRO A 218 41.66 -13.92 -19.12
CA PRO A 218 43.08 -14.21 -19.27
C PRO A 218 43.49 -13.94 -20.73
N GLU A 219 44.45 -13.05 -20.94
CA GLU A 219 45.10 -12.86 -22.24
C GLU A 219 45.61 -14.22 -22.76
N GLU A 220 45.06 -14.67 -23.90
CA GLU A 220 45.56 -15.85 -24.60
C GLU A 220 46.99 -15.59 -25.08
N VAL A 221 47.93 -16.45 -24.64
CA VAL A 221 49.36 -16.47 -25.04
C VAL A 221 49.57 -17.41 -26.22
#